data_AF-Q6ME02-F1
#
_entry.id   AF-Q6ME02-F1
#
_cell.length_a   1.000
_cell.length_b   1.000
_cell.length_c   1.000
_cell.angle_alpha   90.00
_cell.angle_beta   90.00
_cell.angle_gamma   90.00
#
_symmetry.space_group_name_H-M   'P 1'
#
loop_
_entity.id
_entity.type
_entity.pdbx_description
1 polymer ?
#
loop_
_entity_poly.entity_id
_entity_poly.type
_entity_poly.pdbx_seq_one_letter_code
_entity_poly.pdbx_strand_id
1 'polypeptide(L)'
;MDRHVKEHYSCYSEESPQGHFHCVIELNENPMIDWQEASEIAPNLTRGWYELAQLPVQDRIEFTKEFWLTKLPYHPYLNEFLNKFFSRVDNIGIFLTQQKYEDSFEVSFVYSLINDGGFFHGSIPASEQEINALQKVFPDYILPSDFLAFLQIHNGFAKLTDTGIIKSIEMANAYEVLQKLLEKESPMTTTKGVVVYPRSIIPFYQSFGMPFFQCFWGEWYPDHEMGNVYYSNSAKTILDCAKLDDCVETMAFATFTEWLMFYLEKID
;
A
#
# COMPACT_ATOMS: atom_id res chain seq x y z
N MET A 1 -13.16 -10.39 13.01
CA MET A 1 -12.00 -10.81 12.22
C MET A 1 -12.48 -11.73 11.12
N ASP A 2 -12.35 -11.23 9.90
CA ASP A 2 -12.63 -11.84 8.61
C ASP A 2 -11.91 -13.20 8.43
N ARG A 3 -12.57 -14.14 7.76
CA ARG A 3 -12.02 -15.48 7.51
C ARG A 3 -10.74 -15.45 6.67
N HIS A 4 -10.63 -14.56 5.69
CA HIS A 4 -9.45 -14.41 4.83
C HIS A 4 -8.22 -13.99 5.63
N VAL A 5 -8.38 -13.17 6.67
CA VAL A 5 -7.27 -12.82 7.58
C VAL A 5 -6.77 -14.06 8.30
N LYS A 6 -7.67 -14.86 8.87
CA LYS A 6 -7.31 -16.08 9.61
C LYS A 6 -6.66 -17.14 8.73
N GLU A 7 -7.13 -17.27 7.49
CA GLU A 7 -6.53 -18.18 6.51
C GLU A 7 -5.12 -17.71 6.12
N HIS A 8 -4.97 -16.42 5.80
CA HIS A 8 -3.69 -15.84 5.39
C HIS A 8 -2.65 -15.86 6.52
N TYR A 9 -3.00 -15.35 7.69
CA TYR A 9 -2.14 -15.28 8.87
C TYR A 9 -2.21 -16.57 9.69
N SER A 10 -1.99 -17.72 9.05
CA SER A 10 -1.95 -19.02 9.70
C SER A 10 -0.56 -19.66 9.69
N CYS A 11 -0.21 -20.34 10.79
CA CYS A 11 1.01 -21.11 10.89
C CYS A 11 0.91 -22.43 10.14
N TYR A 12 2.00 -22.85 9.51
CA TYR A 12 2.12 -24.20 8.99
C TYR A 12 2.02 -25.22 10.13
N SER A 13 1.04 -26.12 10.05
CA SER A 13 0.80 -27.17 11.04
C SER A 13 0.16 -28.40 10.38
N GLU A 14 0.08 -29.52 11.11
CA GLU A 14 -0.66 -30.70 10.62
C GLU A 14 -2.16 -30.40 10.39
N GLU A 15 -2.73 -29.46 11.15
CA GLU A 15 -4.12 -29.01 11.04
C GLU A 15 -4.30 -27.94 9.94
N SER A 16 -3.25 -27.17 9.63
CA SER A 16 -3.21 -26.19 8.54
C SER A 16 -1.95 -26.38 7.69
N PRO A 17 -1.92 -27.41 6.82
CA PRO A 17 -0.75 -27.69 5.98
C PRO A 17 -0.56 -26.63 4.87
N GLN A 18 -1.52 -25.73 4.70
CA GLN A 18 -1.45 -24.59 3.78
C GLN A 18 -1.04 -23.29 4.48
N GLY A 19 -0.67 -23.34 5.76
CA GLY A 19 -0.21 -22.17 6.50
C GLY A 19 0.95 -21.47 5.81
N HIS A 20 0.90 -20.14 5.78
CA HIS A 20 1.85 -19.31 5.02
C HIS A 20 3.11 -18.96 5.83
N PHE A 21 3.04 -19.10 7.14
CA PHE A 21 4.09 -18.64 8.05
C PHE A 21 4.59 -19.76 8.95
N HIS A 22 5.84 -19.65 9.37
CA HIS A 22 6.38 -20.48 10.44
C HIS A 22 5.77 -20.09 11.80
N CYS A 23 5.70 -18.78 12.08
CA CYS A 23 5.11 -18.25 13.30
C CYS A 23 4.27 -17.00 13.01
N VAL A 24 3.15 -16.88 13.71
CA VAL A 24 2.25 -15.72 13.67
C VAL A 24 1.88 -15.36 15.11
N ILE A 25 2.08 -14.10 15.47
CA ILE A 25 1.68 -13.53 16.75
C ILE A 25 0.74 -12.37 16.46
N GLU A 26 -0.52 -12.52 16.84
CA GLU A 26 -1.50 -11.43 16.82
C GLU A 26 -1.45 -10.69 18.16
N LEU A 27 -0.83 -9.50 18.17
CA LEU A 27 -0.56 -8.77 19.42
C LEU A 27 -1.82 -8.38 20.17
N ASN A 28 -2.91 -8.11 19.45
CA ASN A 28 -4.18 -7.75 20.07
C ASN A 28 -4.92 -8.91 20.74
N GLU A 29 -4.54 -10.17 20.45
CA GLU A 29 -5.11 -11.36 21.10
C GLU A 29 -4.15 -11.95 22.14
N ASN A 30 -2.96 -11.36 22.33
CA ASN A 30 -1.93 -11.87 23.22
C ASN A 30 -1.50 -10.83 24.27
N PRO A 31 -2.33 -10.58 25.30
CA PRO A 31 -2.08 -9.53 26.30
C PRO A 31 -0.93 -9.85 27.27
N MET A 32 -0.31 -11.03 27.16
CA MET A 32 0.80 -11.46 28.02
C MET A 32 2.15 -10.95 27.52
N ILE A 33 2.26 -10.65 26.23
CA ILE A 33 3.49 -10.11 25.64
C ILE A 33 3.54 -8.62 25.95
N ASP A 34 4.49 -8.22 26.79
CA ASP A 34 4.70 -6.81 27.08
C ASP A 34 5.50 -6.10 25.96
N TRP A 35 5.64 -4.78 26.07
CA TRP A 35 6.37 -3.99 25.07
C TRP A 35 7.83 -4.44 24.92
N GLN A 36 8.49 -4.79 26.03
CA GLN A 36 9.91 -5.16 25.98
C GLN A 36 10.07 -6.45 25.18
N GLU A 37 9.27 -7.47 25.51
CA GLU A 37 9.26 -8.74 24.79
C GLU A 37 8.88 -8.56 23.31
N ALA A 38 7.81 -7.79 23.01
CA ALA A 38 7.39 -7.54 21.63
C ALA A 38 8.49 -6.84 20.81
N SER A 39 9.19 -5.87 21.40
CA SER A 39 10.28 -5.14 20.75
C SER A 39 11.54 -5.99 20.54
N GLU A 40 11.77 -6.99 21.38
CA GLU A 40 12.85 -7.97 21.21
C GLU A 40 12.51 -8.97 20.07
N ILE A 41 11.25 -9.40 19.98
CA ILE A 41 10.76 -10.29 18.92
C ILE A 41 10.81 -9.60 17.55
N ALA A 42 10.27 -8.36 17.48
CA ALA A 42 10.20 -7.58 16.26
C ALA A 42 10.78 -6.17 16.49
N PRO A 43 12.09 -5.98 16.30
CA PRO A 43 12.77 -4.70 16.56
C PRO A 43 12.23 -3.50 15.77
N ASN A 44 11.57 -3.75 14.64
CA ASN A 44 10.96 -2.73 13.79
C ASN A 44 9.54 -2.35 14.24
N LEU A 45 8.96 -3.04 15.22
CA LEU A 45 7.65 -2.71 15.76
C LEU A 45 7.68 -1.31 16.37
N THR A 46 6.74 -0.46 15.97
CA THR A 46 6.61 0.85 16.60
C THR A 46 5.84 0.73 17.91
N ARG A 47 6.27 1.49 18.92
CA ARG A 47 5.56 1.53 20.21
C ARG A 47 4.11 1.95 20.06
N GLY A 48 3.81 2.88 19.16
CA GLY A 48 2.45 3.33 18.89
C GLY A 48 1.55 2.21 18.37
N TRP A 49 2.06 1.33 17.50
CA TRP A 49 1.29 0.17 17.02
C TRP A 49 1.07 -0.87 18.12
N TYR A 50 2.08 -1.13 18.97
CA TYR A 50 1.90 -1.98 20.14
C TYR A 50 0.81 -1.44 21.07
N GLU A 51 0.89 -0.16 21.45
CA GLU A 51 -0.09 0.48 22.34
C GLU A 51 -1.49 0.46 21.73
N LEU A 52 -1.62 0.69 20.42
CA LEU A 52 -2.88 0.57 19.68
C LEU A 52 -3.45 -0.85 19.78
N ALA A 53 -2.63 -1.89 19.63
CA ALA A 53 -3.08 -3.29 19.69
C ALA A 53 -3.73 -3.64 21.03
N GLN A 54 -3.36 -2.96 22.12
CA GLN A 54 -3.91 -3.17 23.46
C GLN A 54 -5.27 -2.48 23.68
N LEU A 55 -5.74 -1.65 22.75
CA LEU A 55 -7.02 -0.98 22.87
C LEU A 55 -8.19 -1.85 22.40
N PRO A 56 -9.42 -1.60 22.90
CA PRO A 56 -10.63 -2.18 22.35
C PRO A 56 -10.76 -1.94 20.84
N VAL A 57 -11.38 -2.87 20.12
CA VAL A 57 -11.53 -2.83 18.65
C VAL A 57 -12.06 -1.49 18.15
N GLN A 58 -13.10 -0.94 18.79
CA GLN A 58 -13.72 0.33 18.39
C GLN A 58 -12.75 1.51 18.50
N ASP A 59 -11.96 1.55 19.57
CA ASP A 59 -10.95 2.59 19.77
C ASP A 59 -9.84 2.45 18.74
N ARG A 60 -9.41 1.23 18.41
CA ARG A 60 -8.40 1.01 17.35
C ARG A 60 -8.86 1.57 16.00
N ILE A 61 -10.10 1.29 15.62
CA ILE A 61 -10.70 1.79 14.37
C ILE A 61 -10.77 3.31 14.38
N GLU A 62 -11.29 3.90 15.46
CA GLU A 62 -11.47 5.35 15.56
C GLU A 62 -10.12 6.09 15.56
N PHE A 63 -9.15 5.66 16.38
CA PHE A 63 -7.82 6.26 16.40
C PHE A 63 -7.12 6.16 15.03
N THR A 64 -7.26 5.03 14.36
CA THR A 64 -6.64 4.85 13.03
C THR A 64 -7.29 5.74 11.98
N LYS A 65 -8.63 5.86 12.00
CA LYS A 65 -9.37 6.78 11.12
C LYS A 65 -8.92 8.23 11.32
N GLU A 66 -8.89 8.70 12.56
CA GLU A 66 -8.46 10.06 12.89
C GLU A 66 -6.99 10.31 12.52
N PHE A 67 -6.13 9.30 12.68
CA PHE A 67 -4.74 9.37 12.25
C PHE A 67 -4.61 9.55 10.74
N TRP A 68 -5.36 8.79 9.94
CA TRP A 68 -5.39 8.96 8.48
C TRP A 68 -5.90 10.34 8.07
N LEU A 69 -7.00 10.80 8.67
CA LEU A 69 -7.57 12.14 8.42
C LEU A 69 -6.61 13.28 8.76
N THR A 70 -5.75 13.08 9.76
CA THR A 70 -4.74 14.07 10.19
C THR A 70 -3.51 14.05 9.28
N LYS A 71 -3.12 12.87 8.79
CA LYS A 71 -1.89 12.67 8.02
C LYS A 71 -2.03 12.98 6.55
N LEU A 72 -3.15 12.59 5.93
CA LEU A 72 -3.37 12.83 4.52
C LEU A 72 -3.68 14.32 4.28
N PRO A 73 -3.15 14.92 3.21
CA PRO A 73 -3.49 16.29 2.85
C PRO A 73 -4.98 16.39 2.50
N TYR A 74 -5.51 17.61 2.60
CA TYR A 74 -6.90 17.86 2.23
C TYR A 74 -7.12 17.52 0.75
N HIS A 75 -8.13 16.70 0.49
CA HIS A 75 -8.61 16.40 -0.84
C HIS A 75 -10.15 16.40 -0.84
N PRO A 76 -10.82 16.91 -1.90
CA PRO A 76 -12.27 16.83 -2.01
C PRO A 76 -12.77 15.40 -1.75
N TYR A 77 -13.85 15.28 -0.98
CA TYR A 77 -14.53 14.03 -0.62
C TYR A 77 -13.72 13.00 0.20
N LEU A 78 -12.43 13.22 0.47
CA LEU A 78 -11.59 12.26 1.21
C LEU A 78 -12.17 11.95 2.59
N ASN A 79 -12.61 12.96 3.34
CA ASN A 79 -13.18 12.74 4.68
C ASN A 79 -14.46 11.88 4.63
N GLU A 80 -15.34 12.15 3.66
CA GLU A 80 -16.56 11.35 3.47
C GLU A 80 -16.21 9.91 3.07
N PHE A 81 -15.24 9.76 2.16
CA PHE A 81 -14.75 8.47 1.70
C PHE A 81 -14.16 7.65 2.86
N LEU A 82 -13.25 8.22 3.65
CA LEU A 82 -12.62 7.53 4.77
C LEU A 82 -13.64 7.13 5.83
N ASN A 83 -14.62 7.98 6.14
CA ASN A 83 -15.73 7.60 7.03
C ASN A 83 -16.48 6.36 6.51
N LYS A 84 -16.79 6.31 5.21
CA LYS A 84 -17.42 5.13 4.59
C LYS A 84 -16.49 3.91 4.63
N PHE A 85 -15.21 4.07 4.31
CA PHE A 85 -14.23 2.99 4.36
C PHE A 85 -14.14 2.39 5.76
N PHE A 86 -13.88 3.21 6.79
CA PHE A 86 -13.73 2.76 8.17
C PHE A 86 -15.04 2.21 8.77
N SER A 87 -16.22 2.63 8.28
CA SER A 87 -17.49 2.00 8.66
C SER A 87 -17.61 0.53 8.21
N ARG A 88 -16.78 0.09 7.25
CA ARG A 88 -16.71 -1.28 6.76
C ARG A 88 -15.58 -2.10 7.38
N VAL A 89 -14.73 -1.48 8.20
CA VAL A 89 -13.65 -2.19 8.92
C VAL A 89 -14.25 -2.83 10.16
N ASP A 90 -14.13 -4.15 10.29
CA ASP A 90 -14.65 -4.88 11.46
C ASP A 90 -13.61 -5.00 12.58
N ASN A 91 -12.34 -5.03 12.21
CA ASN A 91 -11.22 -5.11 13.13
C ASN A 91 -9.94 -4.52 12.53
N ILE A 92 -9.09 -4.02 13.42
CA ILE A 92 -7.70 -3.67 13.15
C ILE A 92 -6.82 -4.53 14.03
N GLY A 93 -5.85 -5.23 13.46
CA GLY A 93 -4.91 -6.08 14.20
C GLY A 93 -3.46 -5.78 13.84
N ILE A 94 -2.55 -6.01 14.80
CA ILE A 94 -1.11 -5.91 14.57
C ILE A 94 -0.53 -7.31 14.66
N PHE A 95 0.06 -7.76 13.56
CA PHE A 95 0.60 -9.10 13.40
C PHE A 95 2.12 -9.05 13.33
N LEU A 96 2.77 -9.91 14.11
CA LEU A 96 4.18 -10.25 13.94
C LEU A 96 4.24 -11.60 13.23
N THR A 97 4.83 -11.62 12.04
CA THR A 97 4.89 -12.81 11.21
C THR A 97 6.33 -13.19 10.91
N GLN A 98 6.61 -14.48 10.96
CA GLN A 98 7.91 -15.05 10.60
C GLN A 98 7.69 -16.10 9.52
N GLN A 99 8.24 -15.88 8.32
CA GLN A 99 8.00 -16.77 7.18
C GLN A 99 8.72 -18.12 7.35
N LYS A 100 9.98 -18.11 7.76
CA LYS A 100 10.78 -19.30 8.11
C LYS A 100 11.42 -19.11 9.49
N TYR A 101 11.73 -20.22 10.17
CA TYR A 101 12.28 -20.21 11.53
C TYR A 101 13.50 -19.28 11.76
N GLU A 102 14.34 -19.08 10.75
CA GLU A 102 15.54 -18.23 10.85
C GLU A 102 15.31 -16.78 10.41
N ASP A 103 14.14 -16.46 9.82
CA ASP A 103 13.84 -15.12 9.33
C ASP A 103 13.53 -14.19 10.51
N SER A 104 13.78 -12.88 10.32
CA SER A 104 13.30 -11.89 11.29
C SER A 104 11.77 -11.76 11.23
N PHE A 105 11.15 -11.38 12.35
CA PHE A 105 9.72 -11.06 12.34
C PHE A 105 9.45 -9.79 11.54
N GLU A 106 8.48 -9.87 10.65
CA GLU A 106 7.87 -8.74 9.97
C GLU A 106 6.65 -8.27 10.74
N VAL A 107 6.39 -6.96 10.67
CA VAL A 107 5.25 -6.33 11.36
C VAL A 107 4.24 -5.89 10.31
N SER A 108 3.00 -6.37 10.44
CA SER A 108 1.88 -6.00 9.56
C SER A 108 0.75 -5.36 10.35
N PHE A 109 0.22 -4.25 9.83
CA PHE A 109 -1.00 -3.62 10.31
C PHE A 109 -2.16 -4.04 9.42
N VAL A 110 -3.12 -4.77 9.98
CA VAL A 110 -4.16 -5.45 9.19
C VAL A 110 -5.52 -4.80 9.42
N TYR A 111 -6.18 -4.43 8.33
CA TYR A 111 -7.55 -3.93 8.27
C TYR A 111 -8.44 -5.07 7.78
N SER A 112 -9.20 -5.66 8.70
CA SER A 112 -10.18 -6.70 8.39
C SER A 112 -11.52 -6.05 8.04
N LEU A 113 -12.21 -6.55 7.01
CA LEU A 113 -13.50 -5.99 6.56
C LEU A 113 -14.69 -6.81 7.05
N ILE A 114 -15.84 -6.14 7.20
CA ILE A 114 -17.11 -6.79 7.53
C ILE A 114 -17.54 -7.79 6.42
N ASN A 115 -18.30 -8.82 6.83
CA ASN A 115 -18.95 -9.79 5.94
C ASN A 115 -17.99 -10.56 5.01
N ASP A 116 -16.84 -10.98 5.52
CA ASP A 116 -15.80 -11.67 4.75
C ASP A 116 -15.42 -10.89 3.47
N GLY A 117 -15.34 -9.56 3.59
CA GLY A 117 -15.04 -8.64 2.49
C GLY A 117 -13.57 -8.65 2.08
N GLY A 118 -12.73 -9.40 2.78
CA GLY A 118 -11.29 -9.43 2.62
C GLY A 118 -10.58 -8.52 3.61
N PHE A 119 -9.31 -8.26 3.34
CA PHE A 119 -8.48 -7.42 4.19
C PHE A 119 -7.48 -6.59 3.41
N PHE A 120 -7.00 -5.54 4.07
CA PHE A 120 -5.81 -4.81 3.67
C PHE A 120 -4.74 -4.96 4.73
N HIS A 121 -3.48 -4.81 4.34
CA HIS A 121 -2.38 -4.79 5.28
C HIS A 121 -1.32 -3.78 4.86
N GLY A 122 -0.77 -3.10 5.86
CA GLY A 122 0.26 -2.09 5.71
C GLY A 122 1.52 -2.44 6.47
N SER A 123 2.65 -2.06 5.92
CA SER A 123 3.96 -2.15 6.57
C SER A 123 4.21 -0.95 7.47
N ILE A 124 5.19 -1.08 8.36
CA ILE A 124 5.61 -0.02 9.30
C ILE A 124 5.75 1.35 8.60
N PRO A 125 5.40 2.47 9.25
CA PRO A 125 5.50 3.80 8.65
C PRO A 125 6.93 4.14 8.21
N ALA A 126 7.06 4.84 7.09
CA ALA A 126 8.35 5.35 6.64
C ALA A 126 8.83 6.48 7.56
N SER A 127 10.08 6.39 7.98
CA SER A 127 10.76 7.48 8.68
C SER A 127 11.03 8.66 7.75
N GLU A 128 11.24 9.85 8.33
CA GLU A 128 11.67 11.02 7.55
C GLU A 128 12.97 10.76 6.78
N GLN A 129 13.87 9.92 7.32
CA GLN A 129 15.11 9.56 6.66
C GLN A 129 14.85 8.73 5.40
N GLU A 130 13.92 7.77 5.45
CA GLU A 130 13.52 6.98 4.29
C GLU A 130 12.81 7.81 3.24
N ILE A 131 11.93 8.73 3.64
CA ILE A 131 11.28 9.67 2.72
C ILE A 131 12.33 10.54 2.01
N ASN A 132 13.29 11.09 2.76
CA ASN A 132 14.39 11.87 2.20
C ASN A 132 15.32 11.03 1.30
N ALA A 133 15.52 9.76 1.62
CA ALA A 133 16.30 8.84 0.80
C ALA A 133 15.58 8.53 -0.52
N LEU A 134 14.27 8.28 -0.46
CA LEU A 134 13.44 8.02 -1.63
C LEU A 134 13.47 9.20 -2.62
N GLN A 135 13.34 10.44 -2.14
CA GLN A 135 13.44 11.62 -3.00
C GLN A 135 14.80 11.75 -3.71
N LYS A 136 15.88 11.22 -3.11
CA LYS A 136 17.21 11.20 -3.76
C LYS A 136 17.34 10.13 -4.84
N VAL A 137 16.47 9.11 -4.83
CA VAL A 137 16.41 8.10 -5.91
C VAL A 137 15.89 8.72 -7.19
N PHE A 138 14.94 9.67 -7.07
CA PHE A 138 14.31 10.35 -8.20
C PHE A 138 14.57 11.87 -8.16
N PRO A 139 15.83 12.32 -8.30
CA PRO A 139 16.19 13.74 -8.06
C PRO A 139 15.61 14.70 -9.10
N ASP A 140 15.26 14.20 -10.29
CA ASP A 140 14.72 14.99 -11.39
C ASP A 140 13.21 15.25 -11.26
N TYR A 141 12.55 14.62 -10.29
CA TYR A 141 11.10 14.67 -10.12
C TYR A 141 10.72 15.01 -8.67
N ILE A 142 9.62 15.74 -8.48
CA ILE A 142 9.05 15.98 -7.15
C ILE A 142 7.97 14.92 -6.95
N LEU A 143 8.20 13.97 -6.04
CA LEU A 143 7.19 12.94 -5.74
C LEU A 143 5.94 13.57 -5.11
N PRO A 144 4.73 13.06 -5.39
CA PRO A 144 3.49 13.65 -4.88
C PRO A 144 3.46 13.68 -3.36
N SER A 145 3.05 14.81 -2.79
CA SER A 145 3.08 15.01 -1.34
C SER A 145 2.11 14.10 -0.59
N ASP A 146 0.98 13.78 -1.22
CA ASP A 146 -0.02 12.86 -0.70
C ASP A 146 0.45 11.40 -0.66
N PHE A 147 1.22 10.96 -1.65
CA PHE A 147 1.92 9.67 -1.63
C PHE A 147 2.95 9.60 -0.50
N LEU A 148 3.80 10.63 -0.36
CA LEU A 148 4.78 10.68 0.71
C LEU A 148 4.12 10.70 2.10
N ALA A 149 3.00 11.42 2.25
CA ALA A 149 2.20 11.43 3.47
C ALA A 149 1.61 10.04 3.76
N PHE A 150 1.12 9.33 2.74
CA PHE A 150 0.62 7.97 2.90
C PHE A 150 1.72 6.99 3.31
N LEU A 151 2.95 7.10 2.79
CA LEU A 151 4.07 6.25 3.22
C LEU A 151 4.41 6.43 4.71
N GLN A 152 4.10 7.59 5.29
CA GLN A 152 4.21 7.83 6.75
C GLN A 152 3.03 7.28 7.56
N ILE A 153 2.03 6.71 6.91
CA ILE A 153 0.99 5.87 7.52
C ILE A 153 1.37 4.41 7.32
N HIS A 154 1.65 4.01 6.08
CA HIS A 154 2.06 2.65 5.69
C HIS A 154 3.16 2.69 4.62
N ASN A 155 4.38 2.26 4.95
CA ASN A 155 5.47 2.16 3.97
C ASN A 155 5.33 0.89 3.13
N GLY A 156 4.35 0.90 2.24
CA GLY A 156 3.89 -0.28 1.51
C GLY A 156 2.57 -0.78 2.10
N PHE A 157 1.65 -1.14 1.20
CA PHE A 157 0.26 -1.42 1.55
C PHE A 157 -0.39 -2.27 0.46
N ALA A 158 -1.08 -3.34 0.84
CA ALA A 158 -1.66 -4.27 -0.11
C ALA A 158 -3.06 -4.73 0.32
N LYS A 159 -3.83 -5.16 -0.67
CA LYS A 159 -5.13 -5.80 -0.53
C LYS A 159 -4.94 -7.30 -0.67
N LEU A 160 -5.45 -8.08 0.29
CA LEU A 160 -5.32 -9.54 0.28
C LEU A 160 -3.86 -10.00 0.08
N THR A 161 -3.62 -10.90 -0.87
CA THR A 161 -2.30 -11.46 -1.21
C THR A 161 -1.61 -10.72 -2.36
N ASP A 162 -2.05 -9.51 -2.69
CA ASP A 162 -1.44 -8.69 -3.73
C ASP A 162 -0.04 -8.18 -3.31
N THR A 163 0.76 -7.71 -4.28
CA THR A 163 2.04 -7.05 -3.97
C THR A 163 1.80 -5.64 -3.43
N GLY A 164 0.92 -4.87 -4.07
CA GLY A 164 0.45 -3.61 -3.52
C GLY A 164 1.38 -2.41 -3.80
N ILE A 165 1.25 -1.40 -2.95
CA ILE A 165 2.09 -0.21 -2.93
C ILE A 165 3.50 -0.63 -2.54
N ILE A 166 4.47 -0.24 -3.34
CA ILE A 166 5.88 -0.60 -3.23
C ILE A 166 6.49 0.17 -2.05
N LYS A 167 7.28 -0.51 -1.21
CA LYS A 167 7.98 0.14 -0.10
C LYS A 167 9.00 1.15 -0.62
N SER A 168 9.21 2.24 0.10
CA SER A 168 10.15 3.31 -0.30
C SER A 168 11.55 2.78 -0.65
N ILE A 169 12.06 1.81 0.13
CA ILE A 169 13.37 1.20 -0.06
C ILE A 169 13.46 0.29 -1.30
N GLU A 170 12.31 -0.19 -1.80
CA GLU A 170 12.21 -1.10 -2.95
C GLU A 170 11.95 -0.36 -4.26
N MET A 171 11.49 0.89 -4.21
CA MET A 171 11.10 1.66 -5.41
C MET A 171 12.23 1.81 -6.43
N ALA A 172 13.49 1.92 -5.98
CA ALA A 172 14.63 1.98 -6.90
C ALA A 172 14.76 0.70 -7.75
N ASN A 173 14.65 -0.46 -7.10
CA ASN A 173 14.72 -1.76 -7.78
C ASN A 173 13.48 -1.97 -8.67
N ALA A 174 12.29 -1.63 -8.18
CA ALA A 174 11.07 -1.72 -8.98
C ALA A 174 11.14 -0.83 -10.24
N TYR A 175 11.69 0.38 -10.11
CA TYR A 175 11.95 1.26 -11.24
C TYR A 175 12.91 0.62 -12.24
N GLU A 176 14.05 0.08 -11.81
CA GLU A 176 14.97 -0.61 -12.73
C GLU A 176 14.33 -1.80 -13.46
N VAL A 177 13.52 -2.59 -12.76
CA VAL A 177 12.76 -3.70 -13.36
C VAL A 177 11.80 -3.16 -14.41
N LEU A 178 11.04 -2.11 -14.10
CA LEU A 178 10.13 -1.49 -15.05
C LEU A 178 10.88 -0.94 -16.27
N GLN A 179 11.97 -0.20 -16.08
CA GLN A 179 12.75 0.36 -17.20
C GLN A 179 13.25 -0.72 -18.16
N LYS A 180 13.69 -1.88 -17.65
CA LYS A 180 14.08 -3.03 -18.49
C LYS A 180 12.91 -3.63 -19.29
N LEU A 181 11.68 -3.49 -18.79
CA LEU A 181 10.48 -3.87 -19.54
C LEU A 181 10.20 -2.84 -20.64
N LEU A 182 10.20 -1.55 -20.30
CA LEU A 182 9.85 -0.47 -21.24
C LEU A 182 10.90 -0.27 -22.35
N GLU A 183 12.18 -0.52 -22.10
CA GLU A 183 13.24 -0.46 -23.11
C GLU A 183 12.99 -1.37 -24.32
N LYS A 184 12.24 -2.47 -24.12
CA LYS A 184 11.89 -3.42 -25.18
C LYS A 184 10.71 -2.96 -26.04
N GLU A 185 10.00 -1.92 -25.64
CA GLU A 185 8.68 -1.55 -26.18
C GLU A 185 8.65 -0.19 -26.90
N SER A 186 9.82 0.34 -27.31
CA SER A 186 9.91 1.64 -27.97
C SER A 186 9.28 1.67 -29.38
N PRO A 187 8.51 2.72 -29.74
CA PRO A 187 8.12 3.87 -28.93
C PRO A 187 6.82 3.65 -28.13
N MET A 188 6.79 4.12 -26.88
CA MET A 188 5.57 4.15 -26.05
C MET A 188 4.73 5.39 -26.35
N THR A 189 3.41 5.21 -26.41
CA THR A 189 2.47 6.31 -26.60
C THR A 189 1.29 6.22 -25.65
N THR A 190 0.70 7.37 -25.30
CA THR A 190 -0.59 7.43 -24.63
C THR A 190 -1.72 7.04 -25.58
N THR A 191 -2.93 6.85 -25.06
CA THR A 191 -4.14 6.62 -25.88
C THR A 191 -4.37 7.70 -26.95
N LYS A 192 -3.91 8.93 -26.68
CA LYS A 192 -4.00 10.09 -27.58
C LYS A 192 -2.81 10.21 -28.54
N GLY A 193 -1.88 9.25 -28.53
CA GLY A 193 -0.69 9.24 -29.39
C GLY A 193 0.44 10.16 -28.93
N VAL A 194 0.40 10.65 -27.68
CA VAL A 194 1.52 11.43 -27.12
C VAL A 194 2.67 10.48 -26.83
N VAL A 195 3.85 10.77 -27.34
CA VAL A 195 5.06 9.98 -27.06
C VAL A 195 5.42 10.12 -25.59
N VAL A 196 5.56 8.99 -24.90
CA VAL A 196 5.95 8.96 -23.49
C VAL A 196 7.42 8.60 -23.38
N TYR A 197 8.19 9.39 -22.64
CA TYR A 197 9.56 9.03 -22.32
C TYR A 197 9.61 7.96 -21.21
N PRO A 198 10.12 6.74 -21.45
CA PRO A 198 10.05 5.64 -20.46
C PRO A 198 10.65 5.97 -19.09
N ARG A 199 11.72 6.78 -19.06
CA ARG A 199 12.38 7.17 -17.80
C ARG A 199 11.60 8.21 -16.98
N SER A 200 10.47 8.70 -17.49
CA SER A 200 9.55 9.54 -16.72
C SER A 200 8.49 8.75 -15.97
N ILE A 201 8.48 7.42 -16.10
CA ILE A 201 7.49 6.53 -15.49
C ILE A 201 8.08 5.87 -14.24
N ILE A 202 7.56 6.25 -13.07
CA ILE A 202 8.04 5.80 -11.76
C ILE A 202 6.97 4.90 -11.11
N PRO A 203 7.22 3.58 -10.94
CA PRO A 203 6.22 2.69 -10.35
C PRO A 203 6.09 2.94 -8.85
N PHE A 204 4.86 3.03 -8.36
CA PHE A 204 4.56 3.07 -6.92
C PHE A 204 3.67 1.91 -6.46
N TYR A 205 3.03 1.19 -7.38
CA TYR A 205 2.27 -0.03 -7.09
C TYR A 205 2.49 -1.09 -8.17
N GLN A 206 2.48 -2.35 -7.76
CA GLN A 206 2.59 -3.51 -8.63
C GLN A 206 1.56 -4.58 -8.23
N SER A 207 0.98 -5.26 -9.23
CA SER A 207 0.11 -6.42 -9.00
C SER A 207 0.91 -7.71 -8.87
N PHE A 208 0.50 -8.60 -7.95
CA PHE A 208 1.17 -9.87 -7.69
C PHE A 208 1.23 -10.77 -8.93
N GLY A 209 2.44 -11.21 -9.28
CA GLY A 209 2.67 -12.17 -10.36
C GLY A 209 2.36 -11.68 -11.77
N MET A 210 1.95 -10.41 -11.94
CA MET A 210 1.61 -9.82 -13.23
C MET A 210 2.42 -8.53 -13.47
N PRO A 211 2.85 -8.25 -14.72
CA PRO A 211 3.56 -7.01 -15.05
C PRO A 211 2.58 -5.84 -15.22
N PHE A 212 1.73 -5.62 -14.21
CA PHE A 212 0.78 -4.51 -14.14
C PHE A 212 1.24 -3.54 -13.06
N PHE A 213 1.34 -2.27 -13.44
CA PHE A 213 1.91 -1.23 -12.60
C PHE A 213 1.01 -0.01 -12.60
N GLN A 214 1.00 0.66 -11.46
CA GLN A 214 0.54 2.03 -11.33
C GLN A 214 1.76 2.90 -11.10
N CYS A 215 1.87 3.96 -11.89
CA CYS A 215 3.09 4.75 -11.99
C CYS A 215 2.79 6.23 -11.91
N PHE A 216 3.68 6.99 -11.28
CA PHE A 216 3.72 8.43 -11.48
C PHE A 216 4.31 8.74 -12.85
N TRP A 217 3.73 9.71 -13.55
CA TRP A 217 4.26 10.20 -14.82
C TRP A 217 4.86 11.60 -14.65
N GLY A 218 6.19 11.67 -14.69
CA GLY A 218 6.96 12.91 -14.50
C GLY A 218 6.80 13.99 -15.56
N GLU A 219 6.01 13.75 -16.61
CA GLU A 219 5.66 14.75 -17.64
C GLU A 219 4.18 15.16 -17.60
N TRP A 220 3.39 14.64 -16.65
CA TRP A 220 1.96 14.95 -16.52
C TRP A 220 1.60 15.47 -15.13
N TYR A 221 1.17 16.73 -15.07
CA TYR A 221 0.88 17.46 -13.83
C TYR A 221 -0.53 18.07 -13.82
N PRO A 222 -1.59 17.25 -13.70
CA PRO A 222 -2.97 17.73 -13.80
C PRO A 222 -3.35 18.73 -12.68
N ASP A 223 -2.87 18.52 -11.45
CA ASP A 223 -3.15 19.37 -10.28
C ASP A 223 -1.88 19.89 -9.61
N HIS A 224 -0.88 20.27 -10.41
CA HIS A 224 0.44 20.75 -9.97
C HIS A 224 1.34 19.70 -9.30
N GLU A 225 0.90 18.44 -9.20
CA GLU A 225 1.69 17.27 -8.81
C GLU A 225 1.64 16.20 -9.91
N MET A 226 2.55 15.22 -9.86
CA MET A 226 2.57 14.13 -10.86
C MET A 226 1.30 13.28 -10.77
N GLY A 227 0.63 13.10 -11.91
CA GLY A 227 -0.52 12.21 -12.03
C GLY A 227 -0.13 10.72 -12.10
N ASN A 228 -1.12 9.85 -11.93
CA ASN A 228 -0.98 8.40 -11.94
C ASN A 228 -1.47 7.81 -13.25
N VAL A 229 -0.63 6.99 -13.86
CA VAL A 229 -0.97 6.25 -15.07
C VAL A 229 -0.86 4.76 -14.85
N TYR A 230 -1.76 4.03 -15.49
CA TYR A 230 -1.72 2.58 -15.53
C TYR A 230 -0.84 2.10 -16.68
N TYR A 231 0.07 1.17 -16.36
CA TYR A 231 0.86 0.45 -17.34
C TYR A 231 0.55 -1.04 -17.28
N SER A 232 0.24 -1.61 -18.45
CA SER A 232 0.07 -3.04 -18.65
C SER A 232 0.89 -3.54 -19.83
N ASN A 233 1.76 -4.51 -19.57
CA ASN A 233 2.62 -5.11 -20.60
C ASN A 233 1.83 -5.75 -21.75
N SER A 234 0.58 -6.16 -21.54
CA SER A 234 -0.27 -6.71 -22.62
C SER A 234 -0.84 -5.61 -23.53
N ALA A 235 -1.15 -4.44 -22.97
CA ALA A 235 -1.76 -3.34 -23.71
C ALA A 235 -0.72 -2.45 -24.40
N LYS A 236 0.55 -2.49 -23.96
CA LYS A 236 1.68 -1.70 -24.50
C LYS A 236 1.39 -0.21 -24.62
N THR A 237 0.49 0.27 -23.78
CA THR A 237 -0.05 1.62 -23.81
C THR A 237 -0.12 2.16 -22.40
N ILE A 238 0.09 3.47 -22.29
CA ILE A 238 -0.10 4.20 -21.06
C ILE A 238 -1.47 4.86 -21.15
N LEU A 239 -2.31 4.56 -20.17
CA LEU A 239 -3.65 5.14 -20.09
C LEU A 239 -3.56 6.47 -19.32
N ASP A 240 -4.13 7.52 -19.89
CA ASP A 240 -4.19 8.88 -19.33
C ASP A 240 -5.66 9.36 -19.30
N CYS A 241 -6.04 10.20 -18.33
CA CYS A 241 -7.38 10.77 -18.28
C CYS A 241 -7.38 12.30 -18.47
N ALA A 242 -8.36 12.81 -19.22
CA ALA A 242 -8.58 14.26 -19.41
C ALA A 242 -9.90 14.75 -18.78
N LYS A 243 -10.75 13.81 -18.34
CA LYS A 243 -12.03 14.06 -17.66
C LYS A 243 -12.18 13.05 -16.52
N LEU A 244 -12.75 13.48 -15.41
CA LEU A 244 -12.95 12.65 -14.21
C LEU A 244 -13.70 11.33 -14.52
N ASP A 245 -14.70 11.38 -15.39
CA ASP A 245 -15.51 10.20 -15.73
C ASP A 245 -14.71 9.11 -16.48
N ASP A 246 -13.63 9.49 -17.18
CA ASP A 246 -12.78 8.54 -17.92
C ASP A 246 -11.68 7.93 -17.02
N CYS A 247 -11.38 8.55 -15.87
CA CYS A 247 -10.25 8.19 -15.00
C CYS A 247 -10.37 6.78 -14.39
N VAL A 248 -11.61 6.36 -14.03
CA VAL A 248 -11.87 5.01 -13.50
C VAL A 248 -11.70 3.95 -14.60
N GLU A 249 -12.22 4.20 -15.80
CA GLU A 249 -12.11 3.25 -16.92
C GLU A 249 -10.67 3.11 -17.43
N THR A 250 -9.92 4.21 -17.40
CA THR A 250 -8.52 4.27 -17.83
C THR A 250 -7.53 3.94 -16.72
N MET A 251 -8.00 3.77 -15.47
CA MET A 251 -7.16 3.53 -14.30
C MET A 251 -6.07 4.59 -14.10
N ALA A 252 -6.32 5.80 -14.59
CA ALA A 252 -5.43 6.95 -14.50
C ALA A 252 -6.06 8.02 -13.61
N PHE A 253 -5.29 8.67 -12.74
CA PHE A 253 -5.83 9.55 -11.69
C PHE A 253 -5.00 10.82 -11.60
N ALA A 254 -5.62 11.95 -11.23
CA ALA A 254 -4.92 13.22 -11.14
C ALA A 254 -3.99 13.29 -9.93
N THR A 255 -4.37 12.62 -8.83
CA THR A 255 -3.59 12.55 -7.58
C THR A 255 -3.47 11.13 -7.06
N PHE A 256 -2.47 10.85 -6.22
CA PHE A 256 -2.38 9.56 -5.53
C PHE A 256 -3.58 9.33 -4.60
N THR A 257 -4.11 10.38 -4.00
CA THR A 257 -5.29 10.31 -3.14
C THR A 257 -6.51 9.80 -3.91
N GLU A 258 -6.75 10.25 -5.14
CA GLU A 258 -7.83 9.72 -5.99
C GLU A 258 -7.63 8.23 -6.29
N TRP A 259 -6.41 7.83 -6.66
CA TRP A 259 -6.08 6.43 -6.87
C TRP A 259 -6.28 5.60 -5.59
N LEU A 260 -5.88 6.11 -4.44
CA LEU A 260 -6.01 5.44 -3.14
C LEU A 260 -7.48 5.24 -2.78
N MET A 261 -8.33 6.26 -2.99
CA MET A 261 -9.77 6.13 -2.79
C MET A 261 -10.32 5.01 -3.66
N PHE A 262 -10.00 4.99 -4.95
CA PHE A 262 -10.38 3.90 -5.84
C PHE A 262 -9.85 2.53 -5.38
N TYR A 263 -8.59 2.44 -4.96
CA TYR A 263 -7.97 1.18 -4.51
C TYR A 263 -8.65 0.58 -3.26
N LEU A 264 -9.13 1.43 -2.37
CA LEU A 264 -9.82 1.07 -1.13
C LEU A 264 -11.31 0.75 -1.33
N GLU A 265 -11.84 0.89 -2.54
CA GLU A 265 -13.18 0.43 -2.85
C GLU A 265 -13.28 -1.10 -2.79
N LYS A 266 -14.50 -1.58 -2.51
CA LYS A 266 -14.75 -3.01 -2.47
C LYS A 266 -14.75 -3.50 -3.92
N ILE A 267 -14.17 -4.68 -4.17
CA ILE A 267 -14.45 -5.38 -5.42
C ILE A 267 -15.77 -6.08 -5.17
N ASP A 268 -16.83 -5.65 -5.85
CA ASP A 268 -18.15 -6.28 -5.81
C ASP A 268 -18.12 -7.70 -6.40
#